data_AF-A0A426YML6-F1
#
_entry.id   AF-A0A426YML6-F1
#
_cell.length_a   1.000
_cell.length_b   1.000
_cell.length_c   1.000
_cell.angle_alpha   90.00
_cell.angle_beta   90.00
_cell.angle_gamma   90.00
#
_symmetry.space_group_name_H-M   'P 1'
#
loop_
_entity.id
_entity.type
_entity.pdbx_description
1 polymer ?
#
loop_
_entity_poly.entity_id
_entity_poly.type
_entity_poly.pdbx_seq_one_letter_code
_entity_poly.pdbx_strand_id
1 'polypeptide(L)'
;MESLAHLEALCERLYTSQDSVERAHAESTLKCFSVNPDYITQCQYILDNALTPYALMLASSSLLKQVMEHSLSLKLRLDIRNYVINYLASRGPELQNFVVGSLIQLLCRITKFGWFDDDRFREVVNEATNFLSQVNSVF
;
A
#
# COMPACT_ATOMS: atom_id res chain seq x y z
N MET A 1 8.49 -20.24 1.71
CA MET A 1 7.52 -19.12 1.79
C MET A 1 7.22 -18.95 3.27
N GLU A 2 7.68 -17.86 3.88
CA GLU A 2 7.32 -17.57 5.28
C GLU A 2 5.79 -17.49 5.38
N SER A 3 5.21 -18.03 6.45
CA SER A 3 3.77 -17.95 6.62
C SER A 3 3.36 -16.49 6.80
N LEU A 4 2.19 -16.12 6.28
CA LEU A 4 1.66 -14.76 6.45
C LEU A 4 1.60 -14.35 7.94
N ALA A 5 1.23 -15.28 8.82
CA ALA A 5 1.23 -15.08 10.26
C ALA A 5 2.63 -14.72 10.84
N HIS A 6 3.70 -15.30 10.29
CA HIS A 6 5.05 -14.93 10.70
C HIS A 6 5.40 -13.50 10.27
N LEU A 7 5.06 -13.14 9.03
CA LEU A 7 5.24 -11.78 8.52
C LEU A 7 4.47 -10.76 9.35
N GLU A 8 3.22 -11.07 9.72
CA GLU A 8 2.41 -10.21 10.59
C GLU A 8 3.07 -10.00 11.96
N ALA A 9 3.62 -11.06 12.58
CA ALA A 9 4.35 -10.95 13.83
C ALA A 9 5.64 -10.11 13.71
N LEU A 10 6.35 -10.19 12.57
CA LEU A 10 7.50 -9.32 12.30
C LEU A 10 7.08 -7.86 12.14
N CYS A 11 5.96 -7.59 11.46
CA CYS A 11 5.43 -6.24 11.30
C CYS A 11 5.03 -5.65 12.66
N GLU A 12 4.34 -6.41 13.50
CA GLU A 12 4.01 -5.99 14.88
C GLU A 12 5.28 -5.57 15.64
N ARG A 13 6.33 -6.40 15.62
CA ARG A 13 7.60 -6.08 16.29
C ARG A 13 8.28 -4.84 15.71
N LEU A 14 8.24 -4.67 14.40
CA LEU A 14 8.83 -3.52 13.71
C LEU A 14 8.25 -2.19 14.22
N TYR A 15 6.94 -2.14 14.47
CA TYR A 15 6.24 -0.92 14.87
C TYR A 15 6.05 -0.76 16.39
N THR A 16 6.09 -1.86 17.17
CA THR A 16 5.73 -1.83 18.60
C THR A 16 6.86 -2.23 19.56
N SER A 17 7.91 -2.94 19.11
CA SER A 17 8.97 -3.40 20.02
C SER A 17 9.79 -2.23 20.55
N GLN A 18 10.07 -2.27 21.86
CA GLN A 18 10.97 -1.33 22.54
C GLN A 18 12.43 -1.80 22.49
N ASP A 19 12.68 -3.06 22.13
CA ASP A 19 14.02 -3.60 21.94
C ASP A 19 14.54 -3.21 20.55
N SER A 20 15.64 -2.46 20.52
CA SER A 20 16.25 -2.00 19.28
C SER A 20 16.81 -3.15 18.43
N VAL A 21 17.26 -4.24 19.05
CA VAL A 21 17.81 -5.41 18.36
C VAL A 21 16.69 -6.19 17.68
N GLU A 22 15.58 -6.43 18.38
CA GLU A 22 14.42 -7.10 17.78
C GLU A 22 13.83 -6.29 16.62
N ARG A 23 13.69 -4.96 16.81
CA ARG A 23 13.18 -4.07 15.78
C ARG A 23 14.09 -4.03 14.55
N ALA A 24 15.41 -3.96 14.76
CA ALA A 24 16.39 -4.00 13.67
C ALA A 24 16.39 -5.34 12.92
N HIS A 25 16.20 -6.45 13.64
CA HIS A 25 16.06 -7.77 13.02
C HIS A 25 14.80 -7.83 12.13
N ALA A 26 13.65 -7.41 12.65
CA ALA A 26 12.40 -7.34 11.87
C ALA A 26 12.56 -6.44 10.64
N GLU A 27 13.15 -5.25 10.80
CA GLU A 27 13.40 -4.32 9.69
C GLU A 27 14.29 -4.95 8.61
N SER A 28 15.39 -5.61 9.01
CA SER A 28 16.32 -6.28 8.09
C SER A 28 15.61 -7.36 7.26
N THR A 29 14.78 -8.19 7.90
CA THR A 29 14.03 -9.25 7.23
C THR A 29 12.98 -8.68 6.26
N LEU A 30 12.27 -7.62 6.67
CA LEU A 30 11.19 -7.02 5.89
C LEU A 30 11.68 -6.03 4.81
N LYS A 31 12.98 -5.69 4.82
CA LYS A 31 13.56 -4.69 3.90
C LYS A 31 13.35 -5.04 2.43
N CYS A 32 13.36 -6.33 2.08
CA CYS A 32 13.25 -6.82 0.70
C CYS A 32 12.02 -6.27 -0.03
N PHE A 33 10.87 -6.15 0.65
CA PHE A 33 9.63 -5.62 0.11
C PHE A 33 9.78 -4.19 -0.45
N SER A 34 10.66 -3.39 0.15
CA SER A 34 10.87 -1.99 -0.23
C SER A 34 11.98 -1.75 -1.25
N VAL A 35 12.84 -2.74 -1.51
CA VAL A 35 14.03 -2.57 -2.37
C VAL A 35 14.02 -3.43 -3.64
N ASN A 36 13.21 -4.50 -3.68
CA ASN A 36 13.10 -5.36 -4.84
C ASN A 36 11.68 -5.28 -5.46
N PRO A 37 11.54 -4.74 -6.69
CA PRO A 37 10.26 -4.66 -7.40
C PRO A 37 9.56 -6.01 -7.60
N ASP A 38 10.28 -7.13 -7.55
CA ASP A 38 9.70 -8.47 -7.64
C ASP A 38 8.72 -8.77 -6.49
N TYR A 39 8.78 -8.00 -5.38
CA TYR A 39 7.90 -8.12 -4.22
C TYR A 39 6.63 -7.28 -4.32
N ILE A 40 6.39 -6.56 -5.42
CA ILE A 40 5.16 -5.76 -5.61
C ILE A 40 3.91 -6.64 -5.50
N THR A 41 3.91 -7.79 -6.17
CA THR A 41 2.79 -8.75 -6.12
C THR A 41 2.57 -9.28 -4.71
N GLN A 42 3.64 -9.49 -3.95
CA GLN A 42 3.58 -9.95 -2.57
C GLN A 42 3.05 -8.86 -1.64
N CYS A 43 3.36 -7.57 -1.90
CA CYS A 43 2.73 -6.47 -1.17
C CYS A 43 1.21 -6.44 -1.40
N GLN A 44 0.75 -6.65 -2.64
CA GLN A 44 -0.68 -6.76 -2.94
C GLN A 44 -1.30 -7.99 -2.24
N TYR A 45 -0.62 -9.13 -2.25
CA TYR A 45 -1.06 -10.31 -1.51
C TYR A 45 -1.20 -10.03 0.00
N ILE A 46 -0.26 -9.31 0.61
CA ILE A 46 -0.34 -8.91 2.02
C ILE A 46 -1.54 -7.99 2.25
N LEU A 47 -1.75 -7.00 1.39
CA LEU A 47 -2.91 -6.12 1.48
C LEU A 47 -4.24 -6.90 1.40
N ASP A 48 -4.32 -7.89 0.53
CA ASP A 48 -5.55 -8.67 0.34
C ASP A 48 -5.82 -9.65 1.50
N ASN A 49 -4.77 -10.20 2.13
CA ASN A 49 -4.92 -11.36 3.02
C ASN A 49 -4.52 -11.10 4.49
N ALA A 50 -3.75 -10.05 4.78
CA ALA A 50 -3.34 -9.77 6.15
C ALA A 50 -4.50 -9.27 7.00
N LEU A 51 -4.49 -9.67 8.26
CA LEU A 51 -5.46 -9.31 9.29
C LEU A 51 -4.92 -8.20 10.21
N THR A 52 -3.59 -8.05 10.30
CA THR A 52 -2.99 -7.03 11.16
C THR A 52 -2.76 -5.70 10.42
N PRO A 53 -3.09 -4.55 11.05
CA PRO A 53 -2.97 -3.25 10.40
C PRO A 53 -1.51 -2.85 10.14
N TYR A 54 -0.55 -3.37 10.91
CA TYR A 54 0.87 -3.13 10.69
C TYR A 54 1.42 -3.86 9.46
N ALA A 55 0.91 -5.04 9.13
CA ALA A 55 1.26 -5.71 7.87
C ALA A 55 0.71 -4.95 6.65
N LEU A 56 -0.51 -4.42 6.74
CA LEU A 56 -1.08 -3.55 5.71
C LEU A 56 -0.27 -2.26 5.54
N MET A 57 0.12 -1.64 6.67
CA MET A 57 0.98 -0.46 6.68
C MET A 57 2.35 -0.74 6.04
N LEU A 58 2.97 -1.89 6.34
CA LEU A 58 4.23 -2.32 5.74
C LEU A 58 4.10 -2.45 4.22
N ALA A 59 3.09 -3.18 3.74
CA ALA A 59 2.88 -3.40 2.32
C ALA A 59 2.64 -2.08 1.56
N SER A 60 1.77 -1.22 2.09
CA SER A 60 1.50 0.11 1.54
C SER A 60 2.77 0.98 1.48
N SER A 61 3.55 1.02 2.58
CA SER A 61 4.79 1.80 2.65
C SER A 61 5.88 1.25 1.72
N SER A 62 5.91 -0.06 1.53
CA SER A 62 6.85 -0.73 0.63
C SER A 62 6.52 -0.39 -0.83
N LEU A 63 5.26 -0.49 -1.24
CA LEU A 63 4.80 -0.05 -2.56
C LEU A 63 5.11 1.44 -2.81
N LEU A 64 4.94 2.30 -1.81
CA LEU A 64 5.30 3.72 -1.92
C LEU A 64 6.78 3.92 -2.22
N LYS A 65 7.66 3.21 -1.50
CA LYS A 65 9.11 3.24 -1.77
C LYS A 65 9.42 2.70 -3.16
N GLN A 66 8.79 1.58 -3.57
CA GLN A 66 8.97 1.01 -4.91
C GLN A 66 8.63 2.01 -6.02
N VAL A 67 7.49 2.71 -5.87
CA VAL A 67 7.05 3.75 -6.82
C VAL A 67 7.98 4.97 -6.83
N MET A 68 8.65 5.26 -5.71
CA MET A 68 9.54 6.41 -5.59
C MET A 68 10.96 6.16 -6.05
N GLU A 69 11.49 4.96 -5.81
CA GLU A 69 12.91 4.66 -5.97
C GLU A 69 13.20 3.89 -7.27
N HIS A 70 12.19 3.27 -7.89
CA HIS A 70 12.37 2.48 -9.11
C HIS A 70 11.59 3.05 -10.30
N SER A 71 12.22 2.97 -11.48
CA SER A 71 11.59 3.27 -12.77
C SER A 71 10.68 2.13 -13.22
N LEU A 72 9.49 2.04 -12.62
CA LEU A 72 8.48 1.04 -12.97
C LEU A 72 7.87 1.32 -14.35
N SER A 73 7.53 0.26 -15.08
CA SER A 73 6.84 0.38 -16.38
C SER A 73 5.51 1.13 -16.23
N LEU A 74 5.09 1.85 -17.28
CA LEU A 74 3.80 2.57 -17.29
C LEU A 74 2.63 1.64 -16.91
N LYS A 75 2.60 0.43 -17.47
CA LYS A 75 1.58 -0.58 -17.17
C LYS A 75 1.54 -0.90 -15.67
N LEU A 76 2.70 -1.22 -15.08
CA LEU A 76 2.76 -1.57 -13.66
C LEU A 76 2.35 -0.40 -12.75
N ARG A 77 2.72 0.83 -13.10
CA ARG A 77 2.27 2.01 -12.34
C ARG A 77 0.76 2.19 -12.40
N LEU A 78 0.14 1.98 -13.55
CA LEU A 78 -1.32 2.03 -13.69
C LEU A 78 -1.99 0.89 -12.90
N ASP A 79 -1.43 -0.32 -12.95
CA ASP A 79 -1.93 -1.47 -12.22
C ASP A 79 -1.92 -1.22 -10.70
N ILE A 80 -0.80 -0.69 -10.15
CA ILE A 80 -0.70 -0.31 -8.73
C ILE A 80 -1.72 0.78 -8.39
N ARG A 81 -1.83 1.82 -9.22
CA ARG A 81 -2.75 2.94 -9.00
C ARG A 81 -4.21 2.48 -8.96
N ASN A 82 -4.61 1.65 -9.92
CA ASN A 82 -5.97 1.10 -10.00
C ASN A 82 -6.25 0.14 -8.84
N TYR A 83 -5.26 -0.66 -8.46
CA TYR A 83 -5.36 -1.52 -7.29
C TYR A 83 -5.62 -0.70 -6.02
N VAL A 84 -4.80 0.33 -5.76
CA VAL A 84 -4.89 1.12 -4.52
C VAL A 84 -6.22 1.87 -4.41
N ILE A 85 -6.70 2.49 -5.49
CA ILE A 85 -7.98 3.22 -5.44
C ILE A 85 -9.16 2.25 -5.21
N ASN A 86 -9.17 1.08 -5.86
CA ASN A 86 -10.21 0.08 -5.67
C ASN A 86 -10.15 -0.53 -4.26
N TYR A 87 -8.94 -0.73 -3.73
CA TYR A 87 -8.73 -1.22 -2.37
C TYR A 87 -9.26 -0.21 -1.33
N LEU A 88 -8.96 1.08 -1.50
CA LEU A 88 -9.51 2.14 -0.65
C LEU A 88 -11.04 2.23 -0.76
N ALA A 89 -11.59 2.08 -1.97
CA ALA A 89 -13.04 2.14 -2.17
C ALA A 89 -13.78 0.96 -1.52
N SER A 90 -13.21 -0.24 -1.57
CA SER A 90 -13.85 -1.47 -1.09
C SER A 90 -13.62 -1.72 0.40
N ARG A 91 -12.41 -1.48 0.91
CA ARG A 91 -12.02 -1.83 2.29
C ARG A 91 -11.77 -0.62 3.18
N GLY A 92 -11.61 0.57 2.62
CA GLY A 92 -11.21 1.79 3.33
C GLY A 92 -11.96 2.05 4.65
N PRO A 93 -13.30 1.93 4.72
CA PRO A 93 -14.06 2.15 5.95
C PRO A 93 -13.73 1.19 7.11
N GLU A 94 -13.17 0.01 6.83
CA GLU A 94 -12.83 -1.01 7.82
C GLU A 94 -11.37 -0.90 8.31
N LEU A 95 -10.55 -0.09 7.63
CA LEU A 95 -9.13 0.03 7.92
C LEU A 95 -8.86 1.03 9.04
N GLN A 96 -7.78 0.79 9.77
CA GLN A 96 -7.25 1.78 10.72
C GLN A 96 -6.83 3.06 9.99
N ASN A 97 -7.09 4.23 10.60
CA ASN A 97 -6.82 5.54 10.00
C ASN A 97 -5.39 5.70 9.49
N PHE A 98 -4.41 5.14 10.20
CA PHE A 98 -3.02 5.21 9.75
C PHE A 98 -2.77 4.43 8.46
N VAL A 99 -3.42 3.26 8.29
CA VAL A 99 -3.35 2.45 7.07
C VAL A 99 -4.04 3.18 5.91
N VAL A 100 -5.21 3.77 6.14
CA VAL A 100 -5.89 4.61 5.14
C VAL A 100 -4.97 5.75 4.71
N GLY A 101 -4.34 6.43 5.67
CA GLY A 101 -3.39 7.52 5.39
C GLY A 101 -2.21 7.09 4.52
N SER A 102 -1.61 5.91 4.76
CA SER A 102 -0.49 5.43 3.94
C SER A 102 -0.91 5.06 2.52
N LEU A 103 -2.09 4.45 2.36
CA LEU A 103 -2.64 4.10 1.04
C LEU A 103 -3.00 5.37 0.23
N ILE A 104 -3.56 6.38 0.87
CA ILE A 104 -3.81 7.69 0.23
C ILE A 104 -2.48 8.32 -0.21
N GLN A 105 -1.43 8.28 0.63
CA GLN A 105 -0.12 8.80 0.25
C GLN A 105 0.45 8.07 -0.98
N LEU A 106 0.32 6.74 -1.04
CA LEU A 106 0.69 5.94 -2.20
C LEU A 106 -0.09 6.37 -3.45
N LEU A 107 -1.42 6.48 -3.36
CA LEU A 107 -2.28 6.90 -4.47
C LEU A 107 -1.92 8.30 -4.98
N CYS A 108 -1.71 9.26 -4.08
CA CYS A 108 -1.30 10.61 -4.44
C CYS A 108 0.08 10.63 -5.10
N ARG A 109 1.04 9.86 -4.57
CA ARG A 109 2.40 9.82 -5.10
C ARG A 109 2.45 9.23 -6.51
N ILE A 110 1.79 8.09 -6.72
CA ILE A 110 1.79 7.42 -8.02
C ILE A 110 1.04 8.25 -9.07
N THR A 111 -0.06 8.90 -8.69
CA THR A 111 -0.78 9.85 -9.52
C THR A 111 0.11 11.02 -9.93
N LYS A 112 0.80 11.64 -8.96
CA LYS A 112 1.69 12.78 -9.23
C LYS A 112 2.80 12.42 -10.20
N PHE A 113 3.39 11.24 -10.06
CA PHE A 113 4.47 10.78 -10.93
C PHE A 113 4.00 10.34 -12.32
N GLY A 114 2.78 9.83 -12.44
CA GLY A 114 2.18 9.49 -13.73
C GLY A 114 1.46 10.66 -14.42
N TRP A 115 1.34 11.83 -13.77
CA TRP A 115 0.44 12.90 -14.21
C TRP A 115 0.62 13.34 -15.66
N PHE A 116 1.86 13.35 -16.16
CA PHE A 116 2.19 13.74 -17.54
C PHE A 116 2.44 12.56 -18.47
N ASP A 117 2.49 11.33 -17.95
CA ASP A 117 2.81 10.15 -18.74
C ASP A 117 1.57 9.57 -19.42
N ASP A 118 0.40 9.64 -18.77
CA ASP A 118 -0.85 9.08 -19.28
C ASP A 118 -2.09 9.73 -18.62
N ASP A 119 -3.12 9.99 -19.42
CA ASP A 119 -4.37 10.64 -18.98
C ASP A 119 -5.07 9.87 -17.86
N ARG A 120 -4.93 8.54 -17.81
CA ARG A 120 -5.57 7.70 -16.79
C ARG A 120 -5.14 8.01 -15.37
N PHE A 121 -3.97 8.63 -15.16
CA PHE A 121 -3.60 9.09 -13.82
C PHE A 121 -4.49 10.25 -13.34
N ARG A 122 -5.02 11.08 -14.26
CA ARG A 122 -5.87 12.24 -13.94
C ARG A 122 -7.30 11.87 -13.58
N GLU A 123 -7.74 10.66 -13.93
CA GLU A 123 -9.07 10.14 -13.59
C GLU A 123 -9.31 9.96 -12.09
N VAL A 124 -8.26 10.10 -11.25
CA VAL A 124 -8.36 9.93 -9.79
C VAL A 124 -9.39 10.87 -9.17
N VAL A 125 -9.56 12.08 -9.74
CA VAL A 125 -10.53 13.06 -9.23
C VAL A 125 -11.95 12.57 -9.50
N ASN A 126 -12.20 12.06 -10.70
CA ASN A 126 -13.51 11.54 -11.09
C ASN A 126 -13.88 10.32 -10.24
N GLU A 127 -12.95 9.38 -10.07
CA GLU A 127 -13.19 8.17 -9.28
C GLU A 127 -13.35 8.46 -7.79
N ALA A 128 -12.55 9.37 -7.22
CA ALA A 128 -12.73 9.80 -5.82
C ALA A 128 -14.08 10.49 -5.62
N THR A 129 -14.53 11.31 -6.58
CA THR A 129 -15.85 11.95 -6.54
C THR A 129 -16.97 10.92 -6.58
N ASN A 130 -16.87 9.94 -7.49
CA ASN A 130 -17.84 8.85 -7.60
C ASN A 130 -17.91 8.05 -6.30
N PHE A 131 -16.75 7.71 -5.71
CA PHE A 131 -16.67 7.02 -4.43
C PHE A 131 -17.40 7.79 -3.32
N LEU A 132 -17.11 9.10 -3.16
CA LEU A 132 -17.77 9.93 -2.13
C LEU A 132 -19.28 10.07 -2.37
N SER A 133 -19.72 10.10 -3.63
CA SER A 133 -21.14 10.19 -3.97
C SER A 133 -21.92 8.91 -3.64
N GLN A 134 -21.30 7.73 -3.77
CA GLN A 134 -21.93 6.45 -3.44
C GLN A 134 -22.20 6.30 -1.95
N VAL A 135 -21.31 6.80 -1.09
CA VAL A 135 -21.50 6.81 0.37
C VAL A 135 -22.74 7.64 0.76
N ASN A 136 -23.02 8.72 0.03
CA ASN A 136 -24.19 9.58 0.28
C ASN A 136 -25.51 8.99 -0.24
N SER A 137 -25.47 7.88 -0.99
CA SER A 137 -26.65 7.25 -1.59
C SER A 137 -27.31 6.21 -0.67
N VAL A 138 -26.69 5.90 0.48
CA VAL A 138 -27.09 4.82 1.39
C VAL A 138 -27.80 5.36 2.65
N PHE A 139 -28.22 6.63 2.64
CA PHE A 139 -29.03 7.26 3.67
C PHE A 139 -30.35 7.81 3.11
#